data_AF-A0A535ALA2-F1
#
_entry.id   AF-A0A535ALA2-F1
#
_cell.length_a   1.000
_cell.length_b   1.000
_cell.length_c   1.000
_cell.angle_alpha   90.00
_cell.angle_beta   90.00
_cell.angle_gamma   90.00
#
_symmetry.space_group_name_H-M   'P 1'
#
loop_
_entity.id
_entity.type
_entity.pdbx_description
1 polymer ?
#
loop_
_entity_poly.entity_id
_entity_poly.type
_entity_poly.pdbx_seq_one_letter_code
_entity_poly.pdbx_strand_id
1 'polypeptide(L)'
;MATSREVLAPAEDVLVAISGSVKSEPLVRRAARLARRLGGLCMVVTVGSGGVVTMQGYQRLAAQLGCSFVSLGGSDIAKGIIEAAQLANVRHLFIGESRQAGLWSRWRKTLADQLIDSLPDIDLHVIAPEQAGPPAGVEPERRLPEDLLRAEQRAGRRSADVRVYLGYADGSGTTTATLDEARRRRSRGSDVVVAAINPRVPASELASLELLGGAAAPAAHDRLDIEPLLSRNPEVVVIDELNGLDTEGRVRAESLTRLVEAGITVLGTLHLLDLASVRESYAPLLKERAPGSVLSDDVLTRIDELEIVDVTPAVLLERLRRGEIMSPADAARALQAEFRPQILSALREMAFRLIAEHTDRRLVAYMRERKIEAPWEARPRLVACIPPRPGMEAIIQRMASFAARTSGQFTVVSVRPPRLSEAERRWLGEYAALAHREQGEFVSLHGRNVAATLAGYLRKTLNTEVVLGRPHHRWRPWRTTSTLIRLLVDIDVHILRREPPVPIAKPTTTPPSGS
;
A
#
# COMPACT_ATOMS: atom_id res chain seq x y z
N MET A 1 -29.74 -27.54 5.58
CA MET A 1 -29.67 -26.25 4.86
C MET A 1 -30.22 -25.17 5.78
N ALA A 2 -29.35 -24.48 6.52
CA ALA A 2 -29.71 -23.27 7.25
C ALA A 2 -29.03 -22.12 6.54
N THR A 3 -29.81 -21.32 5.82
CA THR A 3 -29.37 -20.08 5.20
C THR A 3 -28.95 -19.11 6.30
N SER A 4 -27.64 -18.82 6.38
CA SER A 4 -27.11 -17.71 7.16
C SER A 4 -27.79 -16.42 6.68
N ARG A 5 -28.74 -15.92 7.47
CA ARG A 5 -29.23 -14.54 7.33
C ARG A 5 -28.03 -13.63 7.57
N GLU A 6 -27.48 -13.04 6.51
CA GLU A 6 -26.65 -11.85 6.64
C GLU A 6 -27.50 -10.79 7.34
N VAL A 7 -27.23 -10.57 8.62
CA VAL A 7 -27.74 -9.41 9.34
C VAL A 7 -27.01 -8.21 8.75
N LEU A 8 -27.64 -7.53 7.80
CA LEU A 8 -27.17 -6.24 7.30
C LEU A 8 -26.96 -5.32 8.51
N ALA A 9 -25.72 -4.88 8.71
CA ALA A 9 -25.39 -3.90 9.74
C ALA A 9 -26.23 -2.62 9.52
N PRO A 10 -26.69 -1.95 10.58
CA PRO A 10 -27.52 -0.75 10.44
C PRO A 10 -26.76 0.36 9.71
N ALA A 11 -27.47 1.15 8.92
CA ALA A 11 -26.92 2.32 8.24
C ALA A 11 -26.27 3.28 9.26
N GLU A 12 -25.10 3.82 8.92
CA GLU A 12 -24.34 4.72 9.79
C GLU A 12 -24.21 6.11 9.13
N ASP A 13 -24.86 7.12 9.73
CA ASP A 13 -24.83 8.49 9.23
C ASP A 13 -23.49 9.20 9.52
N VAL A 14 -23.11 10.10 8.61
CA VAL A 14 -21.83 10.80 8.60
C VAL A 14 -22.04 12.31 8.64
N LEU A 15 -21.37 12.99 9.58
CA LEU A 15 -21.26 14.44 9.60
C LEU A 15 -19.85 14.86 9.18
N VAL A 16 -19.76 15.92 8.38
CA VAL A 16 -18.49 16.55 8.02
C VAL A 16 -18.52 18.02 8.39
N ALA A 17 -17.62 18.42 9.30
CA ALA A 17 -17.48 19.79 9.72
C ALA A 17 -16.39 20.49 8.88
N ILE A 18 -16.80 21.51 8.14
CA ILE A 18 -15.93 22.31 7.29
C ILE A 18 -15.73 23.71 7.86
N SER A 19 -14.51 24.22 7.69
CA SER A 19 -14.24 25.65 7.91
C SER A 19 -14.49 26.41 6.60
N GLY A 20 -14.73 27.72 6.66
CA GLY A 20 -14.85 28.57 5.47
C GLY A 20 -13.57 28.74 4.63
N SER A 21 -12.59 27.86 4.78
CA SER A 21 -11.36 27.85 3.99
C SER A 21 -11.51 26.98 2.73
N VAL A 22 -10.72 27.27 1.69
CA VAL A 22 -10.79 26.62 0.36
C VAL A 22 -10.32 25.14 0.38
N LYS A 23 -9.87 24.62 1.54
CA LYS A 23 -9.22 23.31 1.66
C LYS A 23 -10.13 22.18 2.19
N SER A 24 -11.45 22.31 2.11
CA SER A 24 -12.40 21.35 2.70
C SER A 24 -13.13 20.46 1.67
N GLU A 25 -12.89 20.63 0.37
CA GLU A 25 -13.52 19.79 -0.67
C GLU A 25 -13.13 18.30 -0.57
N PRO A 26 -11.84 17.92 -0.43
CA PRO A 26 -11.43 16.52 -0.27
C PRO A 26 -12.10 15.85 0.94
N LEU A 27 -12.25 16.62 2.04
CA LEU A 27 -12.90 16.20 3.27
C LEU A 27 -14.37 15.85 3.03
N VAL A 28 -15.13 16.72 2.35
CA VAL A 28 -16.54 16.51 2.01
C VAL A 28 -16.70 15.29 1.09
N ARG A 29 -15.84 15.18 0.07
CA ARG A 29 -15.88 14.03 -0.86
C ARG A 29 -15.59 12.71 -0.15
N ARG A 30 -14.63 12.67 0.78
CA ARG A 30 -14.28 11.47 1.56
C ARG A 30 -15.42 11.07 2.50
N ALA A 31 -16.03 12.04 3.19
CA ALA A 31 -17.20 11.80 4.05
C ALA A 31 -18.40 11.24 3.26
N ALA A 32 -18.73 11.84 2.11
CA ALA A 32 -19.82 11.38 1.25
C ALA A 32 -19.60 9.94 0.74
N ARG A 33 -18.37 9.57 0.39
CA ARG A 33 -18.01 8.20 0.01
C ARG A 33 -18.21 7.21 1.15
N LEU A 34 -17.79 7.57 2.36
CA LEU A 34 -17.99 6.70 3.52
C LEU A 34 -19.48 6.49 3.79
N ALA A 35 -20.28 7.56 3.81
CA ALA A 35 -21.72 7.49 4.03
C ALA A 35 -22.40 6.53 3.03
N ARG A 36 -22.06 6.66 1.74
CA ARG A 36 -22.57 5.78 0.68
C ARG A 36 -22.18 4.32 0.89
N ARG A 37 -20.93 4.04 1.29
CA ARG A 37 -20.45 2.67 1.58
C ARG A 37 -21.13 2.07 2.82
N LEU A 38 -21.52 2.89 3.79
CA LEU A 38 -22.22 2.47 5.00
C LEU A 38 -23.75 2.50 4.88
N GLY A 39 -24.28 2.89 3.71
CA GLY A 39 -25.72 3.03 3.47
C GLY A 39 -26.41 4.14 4.28
N GLY A 40 -25.63 5.07 4.85
CA GLY A 40 -26.12 6.18 5.67
C GLY A 40 -26.18 7.52 4.93
N LEU A 41 -26.71 8.54 5.63
CA LEU A 41 -26.82 9.91 5.14
C LEU A 41 -25.52 10.69 5.40
N CYS A 42 -25.29 11.71 4.58
CA CYS A 42 -24.16 12.62 4.69
C CYS A 42 -24.66 14.03 4.99
N MET A 43 -24.13 14.66 6.05
CA MET A 43 -24.44 16.04 6.43
C MET A 43 -23.17 16.87 6.49
N VAL A 44 -23.14 17.98 5.75
CA VAL A 44 -22.08 18.98 5.78
C VAL A 44 -22.49 20.10 6.72
N VAL A 45 -21.65 20.38 7.72
CA VAL A 45 -21.87 21.46 8.69
C VAL A 45 -20.75 22.48 8.62
N THR A 46 -21.10 23.75 8.67
CA THR A 46 -20.16 24.85 8.90
C THR A 46 -20.57 25.65 10.13
N VAL A 47 -19.60 26.04 10.95
CA VAL A 47 -19.82 26.86 12.16
C VAL A 47 -19.07 28.17 12.04
N GLY A 48 -19.81 29.28 12.10
CA GLY A 48 -19.28 30.65 12.01
C GLY A 48 -19.46 31.33 10.65
N SER A 49 -19.08 32.60 10.57
CA SER A 49 -19.24 33.47 9.40
C SER A 49 -18.06 33.34 8.43
N GLY A 50 -18.09 32.31 7.58
CA GLY A 50 -17.20 32.24 6.40
C GLY A 50 -17.67 33.17 5.27
N GLY A 51 -16.79 33.44 4.30
CA GLY A 51 -17.14 34.27 3.13
C GLY A 51 -18.27 33.64 2.31
N VAL A 52 -19.26 34.47 1.90
CA VAL A 52 -20.48 34.04 1.20
C VAL A 52 -20.20 33.19 -0.05
N VAL A 53 -19.16 33.54 -0.81
CA VAL A 53 -18.77 32.85 -2.05
C VAL A 53 -18.26 31.43 -1.79
N THR A 54 -17.45 31.25 -0.75
CA THR A 54 -16.91 29.93 -0.37
C THR A 54 -18.02 28.98 0.10
N MET A 55 -19.03 29.52 0.78
CA MET A 55 -20.17 28.73 1.29
C MET A 55 -21.10 28.24 0.18
N GLN A 56 -21.36 29.07 -0.85
CA GLN A 56 -22.13 28.63 -2.01
C GLN A 56 -21.44 27.49 -2.78
N GLY A 57 -20.10 27.53 -2.87
CA GLY A 57 -19.31 26.45 -3.48
C GLY A 57 -19.53 25.11 -2.78
N TYR A 58 -19.41 25.08 -1.45
CA TYR A 58 -19.61 23.85 -0.68
C TYR A 58 -21.07 23.38 -0.64
N GLN A 59 -22.04 24.29 -0.66
CA GLN A 59 -23.45 23.92 -0.77
C GLN A 59 -23.75 23.21 -2.10
N ARG A 60 -23.19 23.70 -3.22
CA ARG A 60 -23.30 23.01 -4.53
C ARG A 60 -22.61 21.66 -4.52
N LEU A 61 -21.40 21.58 -3.96
CA LEU A 61 -20.67 20.32 -3.83
C LEU A 61 -21.46 19.29 -3.00
N ALA A 62 -22.03 19.71 -1.86
CA ALA A 62 -22.86 18.86 -1.02
C ALA A 62 -24.07 18.32 -1.79
N ALA A 63 -24.79 19.19 -2.53
CA ALA A 63 -25.92 18.78 -3.36
C ALA A 63 -25.52 17.78 -4.46
N GLN A 64 -24.39 18.01 -5.15
CA GLN A 64 -23.86 17.08 -6.17
C GLN A 64 -23.54 15.69 -5.60
N LEU A 65 -23.12 15.63 -4.34
CA LEU A 65 -22.75 14.39 -3.66
C LEU A 65 -23.94 13.73 -2.94
N GLY A 66 -25.11 14.37 -2.91
CA GLY A 66 -26.28 13.91 -2.16
C GLY A 66 -26.19 14.13 -0.65
N CYS A 67 -25.36 15.07 -0.20
CA CYS A 67 -25.25 15.46 1.21
C CYS A 67 -26.16 16.65 1.53
N SER A 68 -26.73 16.68 2.74
CA SER A 68 -27.38 17.88 3.27
C SER A 68 -26.34 18.92 3.69
N PHE A 69 -26.69 20.21 3.68
CA PHE A 69 -25.80 21.30 4.06
C PHE A 69 -26.46 22.20 5.12
N VAL A 70 -25.78 22.40 6.25
CA VAL A 70 -26.28 23.21 7.38
C VAL A 70 -25.23 24.23 7.78
N SER A 71 -25.65 25.49 7.93
CA SER A 71 -24.82 26.57 8.45
C SER A 71 -25.29 26.94 9.85
N LEU A 72 -24.38 26.88 10.81
CA LEU A 72 -24.64 27.21 12.22
C LEU A 72 -23.98 28.55 12.57
N GLY A 73 -24.77 29.45 13.14
CA GLY A 73 -24.29 30.70 13.71
C GLY A 73 -23.70 30.49 15.10
N GLY A 74 -22.51 31.04 15.36
CA GLY A 74 -21.87 30.98 16.67
C GLY A 74 -20.37 31.25 16.62
N SER A 75 -19.81 31.73 17.74
CA SER A 75 -18.37 31.97 17.89
C SER A 75 -17.60 30.72 18.38
N ASP A 76 -18.30 29.74 18.95
CA ASP A 76 -17.72 28.48 19.45
C ASP A 76 -17.92 27.35 18.44
N ILE A 77 -16.88 27.10 17.65
CA ILE A 77 -16.86 26.09 16.60
C ILE A 77 -17.03 24.68 17.18
N ALA A 78 -16.38 24.37 18.31
CA ALA A 78 -16.43 23.04 18.89
C ALA A 78 -17.84 22.73 19.40
N LYS A 79 -18.44 23.68 20.13
CA LYS A 79 -19.81 23.55 20.63
C LYS A 79 -20.82 23.34 19.51
N GLY A 80 -20.76 24.14 18.44
CA GLY A 80 -21.66 24.00 17.30
C GLY A 80 -21.56 22.64 16.60
N ILE A 81 -20.34 22.10 16.43
CA ILE A 81 -20.13 20.77 15.86
C ILE A 81 -20.68 19.67 16.78
N ILE A 82 -20.46 19.78 18.10
CA ILE A 82 -20.95 18.82 19.09
C ILE A 82 -22.48 18.74 19.06
N GLU A 83 -23.14 19.90 19.12
CA GLU A 83 -24.62 19.98 19.07
C GLU A 83 -25.16 19.39 17.77
N ALA A 84 -24.56 19.73 16.63
CA ALA A 84 -24.96 19.21 15.33
C ALA A 84 -24.82 17.68 15.26
N ALA A 85 -23.69 17.14 15.72
CA ALA A 85 -23.44 15.70 15.72
C ALA A 85 -24.41 14.93 16.62
N GLN A 86 -24.75 15.49 17.78
CA GLN A 86 -25.73 14.90 18.71
C GLN A 86 -27.15 14.96 18.15
N LEU A 87 -27.57 16.11 17.61
CA LEU A 87 -28.90 16.30 17.01
C LEU A 87 -29.11 15.39 15.80
N ALA A 88 -28.10 15.25 14.95
CA ALA A 88 -28.15 14.40 13.77
C ALA A 88 -27.91 12.90 14.08
N ASN A 89 -27.60 12.54 15.33
CA ASN A 89 -27.32 11.17 15.78
C ASN A 89 -26.32 10.42 14.88
N VAL A 90 -25.28 11.13 14.43
CA VAL A 90 -24.30 10.56 13.49
C VAL A 90 -23.35 9.60 14.19
N ARG A 91 -22.85 8.63 13.43
CA ARG A 91 -21.89 7.63 13.91
C ARG A 91 -20.46 7.94 13.49
N HIS A 92 -20.29 8.80 12.49
CA HIS A 92 -19.00 9.27 12.00
C HIS A 92 -18.95 10.80 11.94
N LEU A 93 -17.84 11.38 12.37
CA LEU A 93 -17.56 12.81 12.29
C LEU A 93 -16.23 13.05 11.58
N PHE A 94 -16.25 13.79 10.47
CA PHE A 94 -15.06 14.22 9.74
C PHE A 94 -14.69 15.66 10.11
N ILE A 95 -13.42 15.88 10.41
CA ILE A 95 -12.82 17.20 10.60
C ILE A 95 -11.48 17.30 9.85
N GLY A 96 -11.15 18.47 9.33
CA GLY A 96 -9.82 18.76 8.83
C GLY A 96 -8.85 19.15 9.96
N GLU A 97 -7.56 18.90 9.78
CA GLU A 97 -6.56 19.36 10.74
C GLU A 97 -6.40 20.90 10.71
N SER A 98 -6.57 21.55 11.86
CA SER A 98 -6.35 23.00 12.00
C SER A 98 -4.90 23.28 12.41
N ARG A 99 -4.10 23.85 11.49
CA ARG A 99 -2.73 24.37 11.78
C ARG A 99 -2.78 25.57 12.72
N GLN A 100 -2.91 25.36 14.02
CA GLN A 100 -2.68 26.44 15.00
C GLN A 100 -1.18 26.57 15.27
N ALA A 101 -0.53 27.49 14.57
CA ALA A 101 0.86 27.86 14.78
C ALA A 101 0.97 28.85 15.96
N GLY A 102 1.53 28.40 17.08
CA GLY A 102 1.88 29.26 18.21
C GLY A 102 2.53 28.50 19.35
N LEU A 103 3.55 29.07 20.01
CA LEU A 103 4.29 28.44 21.12
C LEU A 103 3.37 28.05 22.31
N TRP A 104 2.26 28.76 22.48
CA TRP A 104 1.25 28.53 23.53
C TRP A 104 0.22 27.44 23.17
N SER A 105 0.15 27.00 21.91
CA SER A 105 -0.78 25.95 21.43
C SER A 105 -0.55 24.60 22.09
N ARG A 106 0.65 24.34 22.63
CA ARG A 106 0.98 23.10 23.34
C ARG A 106 0.23 22.92 24.66
N TRP A 107 -0.39 23.99 25.19
CA TRP A 107 -1.08 24.03 26.48
C TRP A 107 -2.61 24.12 26.38
N ARG A 108 -3.17 24.37 25.18
CA ARG A 108 -4.62 24.45 24.94
C ARG A 108 -5.11 23.19 24.22
N LYS A 109 -6.35 22.77 24.52
CA LYS A 109 -7.03 21.67 23.83
C LYS A 109 -7.34 22.09 22.39
N THR A 110 -6.92 21.26 21.42
CA THR A 110 -7.29 21.44 20.01
C THR A 110 -8.77 21.15 19.78
N LEU A 111 -9.32 21.52 18.62
CA LEU A 111 -10.69 21.15 18.24
C LEU A 111 -10.88 19.62 18.30
N ALA A 112 -9.93 18.85 17.77
CA ALA A 112 -9.95 17.40 17.84
C ALA A 112 -10.00 16.91 19.30
N ASP A 113 -9.20 17.48 20.20
CA ASP A 113 -9.22 17.10 21.62
C ASP A 113 -10.59 17.34 22.27
N GLN A 114 -11.22 18.48 21.98
CA GLN A 114 -12.54 18.82 22.52
C GLN A 114 -13.63 17.88 22.03
N LEU A 115 -13.57 17.47 20.75
CA LEU A 115 -14.51 16.51 20.16
C LEU A 115 -14.29 15.08 20.67
N ILE A 116 -13.03 14.66 20.86
CA ILE A 116 -12.69 13.36 21.48
C ILE A 116 -13.25 13.29 22.90
N ASP A 117 -13.21 14.38 23.66
CA ASP A 117 -13.71 14.40 25.03
C ASP A 117 -15.25 14.41 25.09
N SER A 118 -15.90 15.14 24.18
CA SER A 118 -17.34 15.45 24.28
C SER A 118 -18.24 14.48 23.50
N LEU A 119 -17.71 13.74 22.53
CA LEU A 119 -18.46 12.83 21.66
C LEU A 119 -17.95 11.38 21.78
N PRO A 120 -18.07 10.71 22.95
CA PRO A 120 -17.50 9.37 23.19
C PRO A 120 -18.02 8.26 22.25
N ASP A 121 -19.23 8.45 21.73
CA ASP A 121 -19.99 7.44 21.00
C ASP A 121 -19.89 7.59 19.46
N ILE A 122 -19.04 8.49 18.97
CA ILE A 122 -18.86 8.80 17.54
C ILE A 122 -17.45 8.42 17.08
N ASP A 123 -17.31 7.86 15.88
CA ASP A 123 -16.01 7.66 15.23
C ASP A 123 -15.52 9.01 14.66
N LEU A 124 -14.39 9.50 15.14
CA LEU A 124 -13.83 10.79 14.71
C LEU A 124 -12.73 10.58 13.68
N HIS A 125 -12.89 11.14 12.48
CA HIS A 125 -11.95 11.08 11.37
C HIS A 125 -11.28 12.46 11.21
N VAL A 126 -10.01 12.54 11.59
CA VAL A 126 -9.16 13.73 11.42
C VAL A 126 -8.37 13.56 10.13
N ILE A 127 -8.72 14.32 9.12
CA ILE A 127 -8.13 14.22 7.78
C ILE A 127 -6.99 15.22 7.67
N ALA A 128 -5.83 14.70 7.26
CA ALA A 128 -4.65 15.51 7.01
C ALA A 128 -4.94 16.51 5.88
N PRO A 129 -4.53 17.79 6.01
CA PRO A 129 -4.69 18.75 4.95
C PRO A 129 -3.82 18.28 3.78
N GLU A 130 -4.45 18.00 2.64
CA GLU A 130 -3.76 17.77 1.39
C GLU A 130 -2.71 18.88 1.22
N GLN A 131 -1.46 18.49 0.94
CA GLN A 131 -0.39 19.47 0.73
C GLN A 131 -0.81 20.31 -0.46
N ALA A 132 -1.40 21.48 -0.17
CA ALA A 132 -1.69 22.46 -1.18
C ALA A 132 -0.38 22.72 -1.91
N GLY A 133 -0.40 22.58 -3.23
CA GLY A 133 0.51 23.35 -4.07
C GLY A 133 0.60 24.79 -3.58
N PRO A 134 1.70 25.51 -3.89
CA PRO A 134 1.88 26.88 -3.45
C PRO A 134 0.61 27.71 -3.76
N PRO A 135 0.18 28.59 -2.85
CA PRO A 135 -1.13 29.23 -2.93
C PRO A 135 -1.31 29.95 -4.27
N ALA A 136 -2.49 29.77 -4.87
CA ALA A 136 -2.93 30.53 -6.03
C ALA A 136 -2.80 32.03 -5.71
N GLY A 137 -1.85 32.70 -6.37
CA GLY A 137 -1.56 34.12 -6.16
C GLY A 137 -0.08 34.49 -6.10
N VAL A 138 0.86 33.54 -6.09
CA VAL A 138 2.27 33.86 -6.36
C VAL A 138 2.45 33.84 -7.87
N GLU A 139 2.69 35.01 -8.48
CA GLU A 139 3.19 35.11 -9.85
C GLU A 139 4.32 34.11 -10.02
N PRO A 140 4.35 33.33 -11.12
CA PRO A 140 5.34 32.28 -11.28
C PRO A 140 6.71 32.90 -11.12
N GLU A 141 7.37 32.53 -10.01
CA GLU A 141 8.77 32.82 -9.75
C GLU A 141 9.49 32.44 -11.04
N ARG A 142 10.09 33.46 -11.65
CA ARG A 142 10.74 33.40 -12.95
C ARG A 142 11.82 32.34 -12.83
N ARG A 143 11.49 31.08 -13.17
CA ARG A 143 12.46 29.99 -13.20
C ARG A 143 13.56 30.46 -14.12
N LEU A 144 14.79 30.42 -13.64
CA LEU A 144 15.94 30.74 -14.48
C LEU A 144 15.85 29.84 -15.72
N PRO A 145 16.08 30.36 -16.93
CA PRO A 145 16.02 29.57 -18.16
C PRO A 145 16.83 28.26 -18.07
N GLU A 146 17.89 28.25 -17.27
CA GLU A 146 18.70 27.06 -16.98
C GLU A 146 17.95 25.95 -16.24
N ASP A 147 17.02 26.27 -15.34
CA ASP A 147 16.24 25.27 -14.58
C ASP A 147 15.12 24.66 -15.43
N LEU A 148 14.56 25.44 -16.35
CA LEU A 148 13.64 24.95 -17.38
C LEU A 148 14.39 24.12 -18.43
N LEU A 149 15.58 24.56 -18.86
CA LEU A 149 16.46 23.77 -19.73
C LEU A 149 16.92 22.47 -19.06
N ARG A 150 17.23 22.46 -17.77
CA ARG A 150 17.59 21.24 -17.03
C ARG A 150 16.39 20.31 -16.81
N ALA A 151 15.17 20.86 -16.69
CA ALA A 151 13.95 20.07 -16.60
C ALA A 151 13.54 19.50 -17.97
N GLU A 152 13.68 20.27 -19.04
CA GLU A 152 13.47 19.83 -20.42
C GLU A 152 14.57 18.88 -20.91
N GLN A 153 15.83 19.05 -20.50
CA GLN A 153 16.92 18.10 -20.78
C GLN A 153 16.73 16.77 -20.04
N ARG A 154 16.11 16.79 -18.84
CA ARG A 154 15.70 15.56 -18.13
C ARG A 154 14.46 14.92 -18.75
N ALA A 155 13.51 15.71 -19.25
CA ALA A 155 12.32 15.21 -19.94
C ALA A 155 12.61 14.80 -21.40
N GLY A 156 13.69 15.31 -21.99
CA GLY A 156 14.13 15.05 -23.37
C GLY A 156 15.22 14.00 -23.52
N ARG A 157 15.82 13.52 -22.40
CA ARG A 157 16.49 12.21 -22.41
C ARG A 157 15.39 11.17 -22.59
N ARG A 158 15.53 10.30 -23.60
CA ARG A 158 14.69 9.09 -23.75
C ARG A 158 14.52 8.50 -22.35
N SER A 159 13.29 8.49 -21.83
CA SER A 159 13.00 7.94 -20.50
C SER A 159 13.22 6.44 -20.60
N ALA A 160 14.45 6.00 -20.39
CA ALA A 160 14.78 4.59 -20.32
C ALA A 160 14.05 3.99 -19.12
N ASP A 161 13.35 2.90 -19.36
CA ASP A 161 12.48 2.22 -18.42
C ASP A 161 12.92 0.75 -18.26
N VAL A 162 12.62 0.17 -17.11
CA VAL A 162 12.81 -1.26 -16.86
C VAL A 162 11.46 -1.96 -16.93
N ARG A 163 11.21 -2.69 -18.01
CA ARG A 163 10.03 -3.55 -18.15
C ARG A 163 10.41 -5.00 -17.92
N VAL A 164 9.69 -5.68 -17.02
CA VAL A 164 9.96 -7.06 -16.64
C VAL A 164 8.72 -7.94 -16.84
N TYR A 165 8.92 -9.06 -17.51
CA TYR A 165 7.93 -10.13 -17.65
C TYR A 165 8.09 -11.13 -16.51
N LEU A 166 7.09 -11.18 -15.64
CA LEU A 166 7.04 -12.05 -14.47
C LEU A 166 6.30 -13.35 -14.78
N GLY A 167 6.97 -14.48 -14.57
CA GLY A 167 6.36 -15.80 -14.55
C GLY A 167 6.25 -16.32 -13.11
N TYR A 168 5.23 -17.12 -12.80
CA TYR A 168 5.13 -17.74 -11.49
C TYR A 168 6.01 -18.99 -11.36
N ALA A 169 6.46 -19.57 -12.48
CA ALA A 169 7.36 -20.71 -12.57
C ALA A 169 8.05 -20.78 -13.94
N ASP A 170 9.13 -21.55 -14.06
CA ASP A 170 9.80 -21.82 -15.34
C ASP A 170 8.84 -22.43 -16.37
N GLY A 171 8.94 -21.99 -17.62
CA GLY A 171 8.07 -22.44 -18.72
C GLY A 171 6.73 -21.70 -18.82
N SER A 172 6.52 -20.65 -18.01
CA SER A 172 5.37 -19.75 -18.13
C SER A 172 5.34 -19.01 -19.48
N GLY A 173 6.51 -18.83 -20.12
CA GLY A 173 6.64 -18.19 -21.44
C GLY A 173 7.15 -16.75 -21.39
N THR A 174 7.77 -16.33 -20.29
CA THR A 174 8.36 -15.00 -20.09
C THR A 174 9.38 -14.65 -21.17
N THR A 175 10.33 -15.55 -21.45
CA THR A 175 11.34 -15.35 -22.50
C THR A 175 10.71 -15.13 -23.88
N THR A 176 9.74 -15.97 -24.27
CA THR A 176 9.02 -15.83 -25.55
C THR A 176 8.30 -14.50 -25.64
N ALA A 177 7.57 -14.09 -24.58
CA ALA A 177 6.87 -12.81 -24.53
C ALA A 177 7.84 -11.61 -24.65
N THR A 178 8.98 -11.68 -23.98
CA THR A 178 10.04 -10.66 -24.06
C THR A 178 10.63 -10.55 -25.46
N LEU A 179 10.94 -11.69 -26.10
CA LEU A 179 11.46 -11.71 -27.47
C LEU A 179 10.42 -11.20 -28.48
N ASP A 180 9.14 -11.50 -28.30
CA ASP A 180 8.07 -10.95 -29.14
C ASP A 180 7.98 -9.43 -29.02
N GLU A 181 8.10 -8.87 -27.81
CA GLU A 181 8.16 -7.42 -27.62
C GLU A 181 9.41 -6.81 -28.26
N ALA A 182 10.56 -7.45 -28.10
CA ALA A 182 11.81 -7.03 -28.74
C ALA A 182 11.67 -6.97 -30.27
N ARG A 183 11.08 -8.01 -30.88
CA ARG A 183 10.79 -8.05 -32.33
C ARG A 183 9.82 -6.94 -32.74
N ARG A 184 8.75 -6.70 -31.96
CA ARG A 184 7.81 -5.60 -32.22
C ARG A 184 8.52 -4.24 -32.21
N ARG A 185 9.36 -3.95 -31.22
CA ARG A 185 10.13 -2.69 -31.15
C ARG A 185 11.10 -2.54 -32.31
N ARG A 186 11.86 -3.60 -32.63
CA ARG A 186 12.75 -3.60 -33.79
C ARG A 186 12.01 -3.37 -35.11
N SER A 187 10.85 -3.98 -35.29
CA SER A 187 10.01 -3.78 -36.49
C SER A 187 9.51 -2.33 -36.64
N ARG A 188 9.46 -1.57 -35.54
CA ARG A 188 9.12 -0.14 -35.51
C ARG A 188 10.35 0.77 -35.64
N GLY A 189 11.54 0.20 -35.84
CA GLY A 189 12.79 0.93 -36.06
C GLY A 189 13.63 1.18 -34.80
N SER A 190 13.26 0.66 -33.63
CA SER A 190 14.10 0.75 -32.44
C SER A 190 15.36 -0.11 -32.58
N ASP A 191 16.48 0.39 -32.06
CA ASP A 191 17.73 -0.36 -31.96
C ASP A 191 17.67 -1.34 -30.77
N VAL A 192 17.52 -2.63 -31.06
CA VAL A 192 17.30 -3.69 -30.06
C VAL A 192 18.40 -4.73 -30.12
N VAL A 193 19.02 -5.00 -28.97
CA VAL A 193 20.03 -6.05 -28.79
C VAL A 193 19.65 -7.01 -27.66
N VAL A 194 19.97 -8.29 -27.82
CA VAL A 194 19.89 -9.31 -26.77
C VAL A 194 21.26 -9.43 -26.10
N ALA A 195 21.33 -9.17 -24.79
CA ALA A 195 22.60 -9.14 -24.05
C ALA A 195 22.78 -10.30 -23.07
N ALA A 196 21.71 -11.02 -22.73
CA ALA A 196 21.75 -12.32 -22.06
C ALA A 196 20.48 -13.10 -22.41
N ILE A 197 20.62 -14.37 -22.76
CA ILE A 197 19.50 -15.26 -23.10
C ILE A 197 19.76 -16.68 -22.60
N ASN A 198 18.71 -17.38 -22.18
CA ASN A 198 18.82 -18.80 -21.84
C ASN A 198 19.30 -19.61 -23.08
N PRO A 199 20.33 -20.47 -22.98
CA PRO A 199 20.89 -21.15 -24.14
C PRO A 199 19.95 -22.22 -24.73
N ARG A 200 18.87 -22.56 -24.02
CA ARG A 200 17.81 -23.45 -24.52
C ARG A 200 16.92 -22.77 -25.57
N VAL A 201 16.97 -21.44 -25.69
CA VAL A 201 16.23 -20.72 -26.72
C VAL A 201 16.78 -21.08 -28.11
N PRO A 202 15.94 -21.60 -29.03
CA PRO A 202 16.39 -21.98 -30.37
C PRO A 202 16.98 -20.80 -31.14
N ALA A 203 18.04 -21.02 -31.92
CA ALA A 203 18.65 -19.97 -32.73
C ALA A 203 17.68 -19.33 -33.75
N SER A 204 16.67 -20.09 -34.20
CA SER A 204 15.59 -19.58 -35.07
C SER A 204 14.75 -18.48 -34.42
N GLU A 205 14.59 -18.52 -33.09
CA GLU A 205 13.89 -17.47 -32.34
C GLU A 205 14.73 -16.18 -32.28
N LEU A 206 16.06 -16.30 -32.26
CA LEU A 206 16.96 -15.16 -32.19
C LEU A 206 17.33 -14.58 -33.55
N ALA A 207 17.03 -15.28 -34.66
CA ALA A 207 17.49 -14.92 -36.01
C ALA A 207 17.10 -13.51 -36.48
N SER A 208 16.03 -12.93 -35.92
CA SER A 208 15.55 -11.58 -36.25
C SER A 208 16.08 -10.47 -35.31
N LEU A 209 16.87 -10.82 -34.29
CA LEU A 209 17.40 -9.91 -33.28
C LEU A 209 18.94 -9.94 -33.29
N GLU A 210 19.56 -8.82 -32.93
CA GLU A 210 21.01 -8.75 -32.74
C GLU A 210 21.36 -9.39 -31.40
N LEU A 211 22.30 -10.34 -31.38
CA LEU A 211 22.87 -10.88 -30.15
C LEU A 211 24.19 -10.17 -29.87
N LEU A 212 24.35 -9.60 -28.67
CA LEU A 212 25.52 -8.82 -28.30
C LEU A 212 26.80 -9.65 -28.44
N GLY A 213 27.68 -9.27 -29.37
CA GLY A 213 28.93 -9.99 -29.66
C GLY A 213 28.77 -11.28 -30.49
N GLY A 214 27.56 -11.66 -30.87
CA GLY A 214 27.28 -12.84 -31.71
C GLY A 214 27.16 -14.17 -30.95
N ALA A 215 27.04 -15.28 -31.69
CA ALA A 215 26.68 -16.60 -31.14
C ALA A 215 27.73 -17.23 -30.20
N ALA A 216 28.99 -16.80 -30.29
CA ALA A 216 30.06 -17.29 -29.42
C ALA A 216 30.27 -16.41 -28.16
N ALA A 217 29.57 -15.28 -28.06
CA ALA A 217 29.77 -14.31 -27.00
C ALA A 217 29.09 -14.73 -25.67
N PRO A 218 29.44 -14.08 -24.55
CA PRO A 218 28.81 -14.33 -23.25
C PRO A 218 27.28 -14.28 -23.29
N ALA A 219 26.71 -13.37 -24.09
CA ALA A 219 25.27 -13.18 -24.21
C ALA A 219 24.52 -14.46 -24.63
N ALA A 220 25.10 -15.27 -25.54
CA ALA A 220 24.53 -16.54 -26.01
C ALA A 220 24.60 -17.67 -24.96
N HIS A 221 25.43 -17.49 -23.94
CA HIS A 221 25.76 -18.48 -22.92
C HIS A 221 25.26 -18.04 -21.54
N ASP A 222 24.16 -17.28 -21.52
CA ASP A 222 23.54 -16.79 -20.31
C ASP A 222 24.55 -16.02 -19.43
N ARG A 223 25.26 -15.06 -20.02
CA ARG A 223 26.15 -14.14 -19.30
C ARG A 223 26.02 -12.73 -19.85
N LEU A 224 25.71 -11.80 -18.96
CA LEU A 224 25.61 -10.38 -19.31
C LEU A 224 26.99 -9.73 -19.26
N ASP A 225 27.40 -9.10 -20.36
CA ASP A 225 28.63 -8.32 -20.41
C ASP A 225 28.30 -6.82 -20.47
N ILE A 226 28.54 -6.12 -19.36
CA ILE A 226 28.06 -4.74 -19.17
C ILE A 226 28.87 -3.73 -19.98
N GLU A 227 30.20 -3.88 -20.04
CA GLU A 227 31.04 -2.87 -20.68
C GLU A 227 30.86 -2.83 -22.21
N PRO A 228 30.81 -3.97 -22.94
CA PRO A 228 30.48 -3.98 -24.36
C PRO A 228 29.05 -3.48 -24.62
N LEU A 229 28.09 -3.79 -23.74
CA LEU A 229 26.71 -3.33 -23.86
C LEU A 229 26.62 -1.80 -23.76
N LEU A 230 27.25 -1.21 -22.75
CA LEU A 230 27.31 0.25 -22.58
C LEU A 230 28.05 0.93 -23.73
N SER A 231 29.12 0.29 -24.24
CA SER A 231 29.86 0.80 -25.41
C SER A 231 29.01 0.75 -26.70
N ARG A 232 28.17 -0.27 -26.86
CA ARG A 232 27.22 -0.41 -27.99
C ARG A 232 26.05 0.57 -27.90
N ASN A 233 25.69 0.98 -26.68
CA ASN A 233 24.65 1.95 -26.35
C ASN A 233 23.33 1.80 -27.15
N PRO A 234 22.69 0.62 -27.11
CA PRO A 234 21.43 0.37 -27.81
C PRO A 234 20.27 1.17 -27.21
N GLU A 235 19.18 1.34 -27.96
CA GLU A 235 17.94 1.93 -27.39
C GLU A 235 17.26 0.98 -26.41
N VAL A 236 17.26 -0.31 -26.72
CA VAL A 236 16.60 -1.35 -25.95
C VAL A 236 17.52 -2.56 -25.82
N VAL A 237 17.64 -3.08 -24.60
CA VAL A 237 18.33 -4.34 -24.32
C VAL A 237 17.38 -5.40 -23.78
N VAL A 238 17.51 -6.63 -24.27
CA VAL A 238 16.87 -7.82 -23.69
C VAL A 238 17.84 -8.52 -22.76
N ILE A 239 17.42 -8.75 -21.51
CA ILE A 239 18.17 -9.46 -20.47
C ILE A 239 17.26 -10.54 -19.88
N ASP A 240 17.41 -11.76 -20.37
CA ASP A 240 16.72 -12.92 -19.80
C ASP A 240 17.30 -13.25 -18.41
N GLU A 241 16.47 -13.85 -17.56
CA GLU A 241 16.79 -14.33 -16.21
C GLU A 241 17.58 -13.30 -15.39
N LEU A 242 16.89 -12.28 -14.85
CA LEU A 242 17.53 -11.21 -14.08
C LEU A 242 18.27 -11.68 -12.81
N ASN A 243 17.94 -12.88 -12.31
CA ASN A 243 18.63 -13.58 -11.23
C ASN A 243 19.96 -14.23 -11.67
N GLY A 244 20.23 -14.29 -12.97
CA GLY A 244 21.47 -14.77 -13.55
C GLY A 244 22.66 -13.88 -13.25
N LEU A 245 23.82 -14.25 -13.79
CA LEU A 245 25.10 -13.59 -13.49
C LEU A 245 25.66 -12.81 -14.68
N ASP A 246 26.40 -11.75 -14.38
CA ASP A 246 27.25 -11.06 -15.34
C ASP A 246 28.59 -11.81 -15.53
N THR A 247 29.45 -11.28 -16.39
CA THR A 247 30.81 -11.79 -16.67
C THR A 247 31.76 -11.67 -15.47
N GLU A 248 31.44 -10.83 -14.48
CA GLU A 248 32.19 -10.65 -13.23
C GLU A 248 31.65 -11.50 -12.07
N GLY A 249 30.55 -12.24 -12.29
CA GLY A 249 29.91 -13.10 -11.29
C GLY A 249 28.95 -12.37 -10.34
N ARG A 250 28.59 -11.11 -10.63
CA ARG A 250 27.53 -10.38 -9.92
C ARG A 250 26.17 -10.70 -10.52
N VAL A 251 25.12 -10.43 -9.76
CA VAL A 251 23.74 -10.64 -10.21
C VAL A 251 23.36 -9.57 -11.24
N ARG A 252 22.80 -9.98 -12.40
CA ARG A 252 22.45 -9.07 -13.51
C ARG A 252 21.52 -7.94 -13.10
N ALA A 253 20.57 -8.21 -12.22
CA ALA A 253 19.63 -7.21 -11.69
C ALA A 253 20.30 -6.00 -11.01
N GLU A 254 21.54 -6.13 -10.53
CA GLU A 254 22.29 -5.02 -9.93
C GLU A 254 22.68 -3.96 -10.97
N SER A 255 22.79 -4.35 -12.24
CA SER A 255 23.19 -3.45 -13.33
C SER A 255 22.04 -2.63 -13.92
N LEU A 256 20.79 -2.91 -13.54
CA LEU A 256 19.61 -2.23 -14.11
C LEU A 256 19.68 -0.71 -14.02
N THR A 257 20.03 -0.18 -12.84
CA THR A 257 20.15 1.27 -12.63
C THR A 257 21.20 1.89 -13.56
N ARG A 258 22.35 1.23 -13.71
CA ARG A 258 23.46 1.70 -14.56
C ARG A 258 23.06 1.75 -16.04
N LEU A 259 22.26 0.78 -16.50
CA LEU A 259 21.76 0.74 -17.88
C LEU A 259 20.73 1.85 -18.14
N VAL A 260 19.80 2.06 -17.21
CA VAL A 260 18.80 3.14 -17.30
C VAL A 260 19.46 4.51 -17.25
N GLU A 261 20.46 4.70 -16.39
CA GLU A 261 21.23 5.95 -16.30
C GLU A 261 22.01 6.25 -17.60
N ALA A 262 22.40 5.21 -18.33
CA ALA A 262 22.99 5.33 -19.67
C ALA A 262 21.95 5.63 -20.76
N GLY A 263 20.65 5.61 -20.44
CA GLY A 263 19.56 5.84 -21.39
C GLY A 263 19.12 4.60 -22.17
N ILE A 264 19.43 3.40 -21.67
CA ILE A 264 19.09 2.12 -22.29
C ILE A 264 17.84 1.53 -21.62
N THR A 265 16.75 1.36 -22.36
CA THR A 265 15.55 0.66 -21.87
C THR A 265 15.85 -0.84 -21.71
N VAL A 266 15.42 -1.45 -20.60
CA VAL A 266 15.63 -2.88 -20.32
C VAL A 266 14.33 -3.65 -20.44
N LEU A 267 14.34 -4.72 -21.25
CA LEU A 267 13.31 -5.77 -21.27
C LEU A 267 13.87 -7.00 -20.55
N GLY A 268 13.34 -7.30 -19.35
CA GLY A 268 13.84 -8.37 -18.48
C GLY A 268 12.83 -9.51 -18.27
N THR A 269 13.32 -10.66 -17.83
CA THR A 269 12.47 -11.74 -17.30
C THR A 269 12.80 -12.05 -15.84
N LEU A 270 11.79 -12.46 -15.10
CA LEU A 270 11.88 -12.79 -13.68
C LEU A 270 10.87 -13.90 -13.36
N HIS A 271 11.25 -14.83 -12.48
CA HIS A 271 10.31 -15.78 -11.90
C HIS A 271 10.06 -15.50 -10.42
N LEU A 272 8.87 -15.84 -9.92
CA LEU A 272 8.52 -15.56 -8.52
C LEU A 272 9.50 -16.13 -7.51
N LEU A 273 9.97 -17.35 -7.74
CA LEU A 273 10.91 -18.01 -6.84
C LEU A 273 12.29 -17.36 -6.87
N ASP A 274 12.59 -16.43 -7.78
CA ASP A 274 13.82 -15.64 -7.74
C ASP A 274 13.88 -14.68 -6.56
N LEU A 275 12.72 -14.25 -6.07
CA LEU A 275 12.60 -13.32 -4.96
C LEU A 275 12.85 -14.00 -3.61
N ALA A 276 13.65 -13.36 -2.77
CA ALA A 276 14.04 -13.87 -1.46
C ALA A 276 12.84 -14.20 -0.58
N SER A 277 11.88 -13.27 -0.45
CA SER A 277 10.72 -13.46 0.42
C SER A 277 9.82 -14.61 -0.01
N VAL A 278 9.63 -14.77 -1.32
CA VAL A 278 8.82 -15.85 -1.88
C VAL A 278 9.54 -17.18 -1.68
N ARG A 279 10.84 -17.24 -1.98
CA ARG A 279 11.64 -18.46 -1.79
C ARG A 279 11.65 -18.89 -0.32
N GLU A 280 11.78 -17.95 0.61
CA GLU A 280 11.72 -18.23 2.06
C GLU A 280 10.34 -18.73 2.50
N SER A 281 9.26 -18.07 2.04
CA SER A 281 7.88 -18.45 2.39
C SER A 281 7.51 -19.86 1.93
N TYR A 282 8.03 -20.29 0.78
CA TYR A 282 7.77 -21.61 0.22
C TYR A 282 8.86 -22.63 0.54
N ALA A 283 9.96 -22.25 1.20
CA ALA A 283 11.06 -23.16 1.54
C ALA A 283 10.61 -24.43 2.29
N PRO A 284 9.67 -24.41 3.25
CA PRO A 284 9.20 -25.64 3.90
C PRO A 284 8.49 -26.62 2.97
N LEU A 285 7.93 -26.10 1.87
CA LEU A 285 7.22 -26.87 0.86
C LEU A 285 8.14 -27.31 -0.30
N LEU A 286 9.23 -26.59 -0.52
CA LEU A 286 10.25 -26.89 -1.52
C LEU A 286 11.30 -27.82 -0.90
N LYS A 287 11.28 -29.10 -1.27
CA LYS A 287 12.21 -30.11 -0.72
C LYS A 287 13.68 -29.84 -1.07
N GLU A 288 13.91 -29.14 -2.17
CA GLU A 288 15.23 -28.75 -2.67
C GLU A 288 15.26 -27.23 -2.90
N ARG A 289 16.47 -26.67 -2.87
CA ARG A 289 16.68 -25.24 -3.10
C ARG A 289 16.47 -24.95 -4.59
N ALA A 290 15.59 -23.98 -4.92
CA ALA A 290 15.41 -23.53 -6.28
C ALA A 290 16.77 -23.08 -6.89
N PRO A 291 17.03 -23.40 -8.17
CA PRO A 291 18.28 -23.03 -8.84
C PRO A 291 18.44 -21.51 -8.97
N GLY A 292 19.67 -21.08 -9.32
CA GLY A 292 19.99 -19.66 -9.55
C GLY A 292 20.20 -18.83 -8.28
N SER A 293 20.67 -17.60 -8.48
CA SER A 293 20.89 -16.64 -7.39
C SER A 293 19.56 -16.15 -6.82
N VAL A 294 19.55 -15.78 -5.54
CA VAL A 294 18.37 -15.18 -4.91
C VAL A 294 18.45 -13.67 -5.07
N LEU A 295 17.35 -13.05 -5.49
CA LEU A 295 17.22 -11.60 -5.58
C LEU A 295 16.60 -11.04 -4.30
N SER A 296 17.19 -9.95 -3.78
CA SER A 296 16.49 -9.11 -2.81
C SER A 296 15.24 -8.51 -3.45
N ASP A 297 14.14 -8.47 -2.71
CA ASP A 297 12.87 -7.88 -3.14
C ASP A 297 12.97 -6.40 -3.53
N ASP A 298 14.04 -5.70 -3.10
CA ASP A 298 14.36 -4.34 -3.54
C ASP A 298 14.52 -4.23 -5.06
N VAL A 299 14.79 -5.34 -5.77
CA VAL A 299 14.78 -5.37 -7.24
C VAL A 299 13.46 -4.85 -7.81
N LEU A 300 12.32 -5.13 -7.15
CA LEU A 300 11.00 -4.70 -7.61
C LEU A 300 10.83 -3.18 -7.59
N THR A 301 11.65 -2.45 -6.84
CA THR A 301 11.61 -0.98 -6.81
C THR A 301 12.33 -0.35 -8.00
N ARG A 302 13.22 -1.11 -8.65
CA ARG A 302 13.97 -0.72 -9.86
C ARG A 302 13.24 -1.08 -11.15
N ILE A 303 12.08 -1.74 -11.05
CA ILE A 303 11.24 -2.12 -12.18
C ILE A 303 10.17 -1.05 -12.38
N ASP A 304 10.05 -0.55 -13.61
CA ASP A 304 9.09 0.48 -13.98
C ASP A 304 7.74 -0.10 -14.44
N GLU A 305 7.80 -1.18 -15.21
CA GLU A 305 6.64 -1.92 -15.69
C GLU A 305 6.86 -3.39 -15.36
N LEU A 306 5.91 -3.98 -14.64
CA LEU A 306 5.88 -5.41 -14.39
C LEU A 306 4.66 -5.98 -15.12
N GLU A 307 4.84 -7.03 -15.91
CA GLU A 307 3.77 -7.69 -16.66
C GLU A 307 3.76 -9.18 -16.35
N ILE A 308 2.59 -9.72 -16.03
CA ILE A 308 2.45 -11.16 -15.74
C ILE A 308 2.30 -11.95 -17.04
N VAL A 309 3.11 -13.00 -17.20
CA VAL A 309 2.93 -14.01 -18.25
C VAL A 309 2.34 -15.25 -17.61
N ASP A 310 1.04 -15.45 -17.84
CA ASP A 310 0.25 -16.46 -17.15
C ASP A 310 -0.04 -17.69 -18.03
N VAL A 311 0.01 -18.85 -17.40
CA VAL A 311 -0.38 -20.14 -17.97
C VAL A 311 -1.07 -20.95 -16.88
N THR A 312 -1.95 -21.89 -17.23
CA THR A 312 -2.55 -22.73 -16.19
C THR A 312 -1.55 -23.78 -15.68
N PRO A 313 -1.59 -24.18 -14.41
CA PRO A 313 -0.73 -25.25 -13.89
C PRO A 313 -0.82 -26.55 -14.69
N ALA A 314 -2.01 -26.89 -15.22
CA ALA A 314 -2.21 -28.09 -16.03
C ALA A 314 -1.44 -28.03 -17.36
N VAL A 315 -1.48 -26.89 -18.05
CA VAL A 315 -0.71 -26.67 -19.30
C VAL A 315 0.78 -26.68 -19.01
N LEU A 316 1.21 -26.04 -17.92
CA LEU A 316 2.63 -26.02 -17.55
C LEU A 316 3.18 -27.42 -17.26
N LEU A 317 2.40 -28.26 -16.56
CA LEU A 317 2.74 -29.65 -16.31
C LEU A 317 2.81 -30.49 -17.60
N GLU A 318 1.95 -30.21 -18.57
CA GLU A 318 1.99 -30.88 -19.87
C GLU A 318 3.27 -30.52 -20.65
N ARG A 319 3.63 -29.23 -20.69
CA ARG A 319 4.90 -28.77 -21.30
C ARG A 319 6.11 -29.43 -20.62
N LEU A 320 6.08 -29.55 -19.29
CA LEU A 320 7.12 -30.23 -18.54
C LEU A 320 7.25 -31.70 -18.95
N ARG A 321 6.13 -32.42 -19.09
CA ARG A 321 6.11 -33.84 -19.51
C ARG A 321 6.63 -34.05 -20.93
N ARG A 322 6.43 -33.07 -21.81
CA ARG A 322 6.95 -33.08 -23.18
C ARG A 322 8.43 -32.74 -23.29
N GLY A 323 9.08 -32.36 -22.18
CA GLY A 323 10.48 -31.97 -22.16
C GLY A 323 10.74 -30.59 -22.76
N GLU A 324 9.71 -29.74 -22.87
CA GLU A 324 9.81 -28.40 -23.46
C GLU A 324 10.46 -27.38 -22.51
N ILE A 325 10.47 -27.66 -21.20
CA ILE A 325 10.95 -26.72 -20.17
C ILE A 325 12.38 -27.06 -19.71
N MET A 326 12.64 -28.35 -19.44
CA MET A 326 13.90 -28.82 -18.85
C MET A 326 14.16 -30.28 -19.18
N SER A 327 15.37 -30.76 -18.86
CA SER A 327 15.75 -32.15 -19.11
C SER A 327 14.83 -33.13 -18.36
N PRO A 328 14.65 -34.38 -18.84
CA PRO A 328 13.82 -35.36 -18.14
C PRO A 328 14.26 -35.62 -16.68
N ALA A 329 15.56 -35.57 -16.41
CA ALA A 329 16.11 -35.73 -15.07
C ALA A 329 15.74 -34.54 -14.16
N ASP A 330 15.79 -33.32 -14.68
CA ASP A 330 15.39 -32.11 -13.95
C ASP A 330 13.88 -32.08 -13.73
N ALA A 331 13.10 -32.45 -14.75
CA ALA A 331 11.64 -32.51 -14.69
C ALA A 331 11.14 -33.45 -13.59
N ALA A 332 11.78 -34.63 -13.45
CA ALA A 332 11.45 -35.58 -12.39
C ALA A 332 11.69 -35.01 -10.98
N ARG A 333 12.77 -34.23 -10.79
CA ARG A 333 13.06 -33.53 -9.52
C ARG A 333 12.07 -32.38 -9.29
N ALA A 334 11.83 -31.57 -10.31
CA ALA A 334 10.94 -30.42 -10.26
C ALA A 334 9.49 -30.83 -9.90
N LEU A 335 8.99 -31.96 -10.44
CA LEU A 335 7.68 -32.54 -10.11
C LEU A 335 7.55 -32.94 -8.63
N GLN A 336 8.65 -33.26 -7.96
CA GLN A 336 8.66 -33.58 -6.53
C GLN A 336 8.82 -32.34 -5.63
N ALA A 337 9.14 -31.19 -6.23
CA ALA A 337 9.39 -29.91 -5.57
C ALA A 337 8.37 -28.85 -6.03
N GLU A 338 8.80 -27.86 -6.82
CA GLU A 338 8.03 -26.66 -7.18
C GLU A 338 6.89 -26.92 -8.19
N PHE A 339 7.00 -27.95 -9.04
CA PHE A 339 5.97 -28.28 -10.04
C PHE A 339 4.82 -29.13 -9.49
N ARG A 340 4.69 -29.27 -8.17
CA ARG A 340 3.49 -29.91 -7.60
C ARG A 340 2.26 -29.03 -7.87
N PRO A 341 1.10 -29.58 -8.29
CA PRO A 341 -0.07 -28.79 -8.68
C PRO A 341 -0.54 -27.78 -7.62
N GLN A 342 -0.44 -28.14 -6.33
CA GLN A 342 -0.83 -27.23 -5.24
C GLN A 342 0.14 -26.05 -5.11
N ILE A 343 1.44 -26.29 -5.29
CA ILE A 343 2.46 -25.23 -5.22
C ILE A 343 2.34 -24.31 -6.42
N LEU A 344 2.22 -24.85 -7.64
CA LEU A 344 2.01 -24.03 -8.85
C LEU A 344 0.76 -23.15 -8.76
N SER A 345 -0.33 -23.68 -8.18
CA SER A 345 -1.55 -22.89 -7.96
C SER A 345 -1.32 -21.75 -6.96
N ALA A 346 -0.60 -22.01 -5.87
CA ALA A 346 -0.26 -21.00 -4.86
C ALA A 346 0.72 -19.93 -5.39
N LEU A 347 1.73 -20.34 -6.15
CA LEU A 347 2.66 -19.43 -6.83
C LEU A 347 1.91 -18.55 -7.84
N ARG A 348 1.01 -19.13 -8.64
CA ARG A 348 0.19 -18.37 -9.59
C ARG A 348 -0.68 -17.32 -8.86
N GLU A 349 -1.31 -17.68 -7.75
CA GLU A 349 -2.07 -16.71 -6.93
C GLU A 349 -1.16 -15.61 -6.38
N MET A 350 0.03 -15.97 -5.88
CA MET A 350 1.02 -15.01 -5.39
C MET A 350 1.46 -14.05 -6.49
N ALA A 351 1.60 -14.51 -7.74
CA ALA A 351 2.01 -13.67 -8.86
C ALA A 351 0.96 -12.59 -9.15
N PHE A 352 -0.32 -12.96 -9.15
CA PHE A 352 -1.43 -12.02 -9.27
C PHE A 352 -1.50 -11.02 -8.10
N ARG A 353 -1.11 -11.44 -6.90
CA ARG A 353 -1.04 -10.53 -5.75
C ARG A 353 0.12 -9.55 -5.87
N LEU A 354 1.30 -10.04 -6.26
CA LEU A 354 2.52 -9.24 -6.42
C LEU A 354 2.35 -8.18 -7.51
N ILE A 355 1.77 -8.55 -8.66
CA ILE A 355 1.53 -7.62 -9.77
C ILE A 355 0.57 -6.50 -9.36
N ALA A 356 -0.48 -6.84 -8.60
CA ALA A 356 -1.43 -5.86 -8.08
C ALA A 356 -0.72 -4.88 -7.12
N GLU A 357 0.07 -5.40 -6.18
CA GLU A 357 0.83 -4.57 -5.23
C GLU A 357 1.90 -3.71 -5.91
N HIS A 358 2.57 -4.22 -6.94
CA HIS A 358 3.54 -3.44 -7.71
C HIS A 358 2.85 -2.31 -8.49
N THR A 359 1.71 -2.60 -9.13
CA THR A 359 0.91 -1.60 -9.86
C THR A 359 0.46 -0.48 -8.93
N ASP A 360 -0.04 -0.83 -7.73
CA ASP A 360 -0.43 0.15 -6.71
C ASP A 360 0.76 1.05 -6.30
N ARG A 361 1.94 0.47 -6.08
CA ARG A 361 3.16 1.23 -5.71
C ARG A 361 3.60 2.18 -6.82
N ARG A 362 3.61 1.73 -8.07
CA ARG A 362 4.01 2.54 -9.24
C ARG A 362 3.06 3.70 -9.46
N LEU A 363 1.77 3.47 -9.29
CA LEU A 363 0.77 4.53 -9.38
C LEU A 363 1.01 5.61 -8.31
N VAL A 364 1.28 5.21 -7.06
CA VAL A 364 1.62 6.16 -5.98
C VAL A 364 2.88 6.97 -6.29
N ALA A 365 3.94 6.33 -6.80
CA ALA A 365 5.18 7.01 -7.18
C ALA A 365 4.95 8.00 -8.34
N TYR A 366 4.29 7.56 -9.41
CA TYR A 366 3.91 8.37 -10.56
C TYR A 366 3.09 9.61 -10.16
N MET A 367 2.11 9.43 -9.26
CA MET A 367 1.28 10.53 -8.75
C MET A 367 2.11 11.55 -7.95
N ARG A 368 3.05 11.09 -7.12
CA ARG A 368 3.96 11.97 -6.35
C ARG A 368 4.88 12.77 -7.26
N GLU A 369 5.45 12.13 -8.27
CA GLU A 369 6.39 12.77 -9.21
C GLU A 369 5.69 13.80 -10.10
N ARG A 370 4.47 13.49 -10.57
CA ARG A 370 3.70 14.37 -11.46
C ARG A 370 2.78 15.35 -10.74
N LYS A 371 2.76 15.34 -9.40
CA LYS A 371 1.89 16.21 -8.57
C LYS A 371 0.43 16.15 -9.04
N ILE A 372 -0.06 14.95 -9.37
CA ILE A 372 -1.43 14.75 -9.86
C ILE A 372 -2.33 14.69 -8.61
N GLU A 373 -3.10 15.75 -8.41
CA GLU A 373 -3.96 15.99 -7.23
C GLU A 373 -5.39 15.39 -7.34
N ALA A 374 -5.64 14.46 -8.30
CA ALA A 374 -6.97 13.88 -8.52
C ALA A 374 -7.15 12.50 -7.85
N PRO A 375 -8.35 12.15 -7.35
CA PRO A 375 -8.52 11.03 -6.42
C PRO A 375 -8.60 9.70 -7.17
N TRP A 376 -7.56 8.87 -7.05
CA TRP A 376 -7.63 7.46 -7.46
C TRP A 376 -7.62 6.52 -6.24
N GLU A 377 -8.40 5.46 -6.35
CA GLU A 377 -8.70 4.47 -5.30
C GLU A 377 -7.49 3.58 -4.99
N ALA A 378 -6.50 4.11 -4.26
CA ALA A 378 -5.55 3.27 -3.54
C ALA A 378 -6.31 2.51 -2.44
N ARG A 379 -6.11 1.18 -2.36
CA ARG A 379 -6.59 0.38 -1.24
C ARG A 379 -6.00 0.96 0.06
N PRO A 380 -6.82 1.30 1.07
CA PRO A 380 -6.29 1.90 2.29
C PRO A 380 -5.39 0.89 3.00
N ARG A 381 -4.16 1.31 3.31
CA ARG A 381 -3.24 0.58 4.20
C ARG A 381 -3.47 1.09 5.61
N LEU A 382 -4.13 0.24 6.38
CA LEU A 382 -4.79 0.57 7.63
C LEU A 382 -3.89 0.16 8.81
N VAL A 383 -3.58 1.07 9.73
CA VAL A 383 -2.78 0.72 10.93
C VAL A 383 -3.54 0.97 12.21
N ALA A 384 -3.80 -0.07 13.00
CA ALA A 384 -4.36 0.05 14.34
C ALA A 384 -3.24 0.16 15.38
N CYS A 385 -3.09 1.31 16.04
CA CYS A 385 -2.12 1.45 17.12
C CYS A 385 -2.78 1.13 18.46
N ILE A 386 -2.38 0.03 19.09
CA ILE A 386 -2.95 -0.42 20.36
C ILE A 386 -1.89 -0.46 21.48
N PRO A 387 -2.19 0.02 22.69
CA PRO A 387 -1.35 -0.22 23.87
C PRO A 387 -1.50 -1.67 24.39
N PRO A 388 -0.48 -2.22 25.08
CA PRO A 388 -0.54 -3.54 25.70
C PRO A 388 -1.41 -3.52 26.96
N ARG A 389 -2.73 -3.40 26.82
CA ARG A 389 -3.71 -3.34 27.92
C ARG A 389 -5.00 -4.04 27.51
N PRO A 390 -5.87 -4.45 28.45
CA PRO A 390 -7.07 -5.18 28.10
C PRO A 390 -8.08 -4.30 27.34
N GLY A 391 -8.94 -4.93 26.54
CA GLY A 391 -10.05 -4.27 25.84
C GLY A 391 -9.72 -3.74 24.44
N MET A 392 -8.60 -4.16 23.82
CA MET A 392 -8.22 -3.72 22.47
C MET A 392 -8.78 -4.63 21.35
N GLU A 393 -9.44 -5.73 21.72
CA GLU A 393 -9.99 -6.73 20.80
C GLU A 393 -10.98 -6.09 19.81
N ALA A 394 -11.88 -5.24 20.32
CA ALA A 394 -12.88 -4.54 19.51
C ALA A 394 -12.26 -3.61 18.46
N ILE A 395 -11.12 -2.99 18.76
CA ILE A 395 -10.40 -2.14 17.80
C ILE A 395 -9.86 -3.00 16.65
N ILE A 396 -9.25 -4.13 16.98
CA ILE A 396 -8.70 -5.07 15.99
C ILE A 396 -9.82 -5.62 15.10
N GLN A 397 -10.92 -6.07 15.70
CA GLN A 397 -12.07 -6.63 14.97
C GLN A 397 -12.76 -5.59 14.09
N ARG A 398 -12.95 -4.36 14.57
CA ARG A 398 -13.52 -3.28 13.75
C ARG A 398 -12.58 -2.91 12.61
N MET A 399 -11.28 -2.86 12.86
CA MET A 399 -10.29 -2.59 11.83
C MET A 399 -10.31 -3.66 10.74
N ALA A 400 -10.33 -4.94 11.13
CA ALA A 400 -10.46 -6.06 10.20
C ALA A 400 -11.73 -5.97 9.37
N SER A 401 -12.87 -5.70 10.03
CA SER A 401 -14.16 -5.52 9.35
C SER A 401 -14.12 -4.35 8.35
N PHE A 402 -13.44 -3.25 8.68
CA PHE A 402 -13.29 -2.09 7.80
C PHE A 402 -12.36 -2.38 6.62
N ALA A 403 -11.22 -3.05 6.87
CA ALA A 403 -10.28 -3.49 5.85
C ALA A 403 -10.95 -4.44 4.85
N ALA A 404 -11.71 -5.43 5.34
CA ALA A 404 -12.46 -6.36 4.51
C ALA A 404 -13.46 -5.65 3.58
N ARG A 405 -14.21 -4.66 4.09
CA ARG A 405 -15.18 -3.88 3.29
C ARG A 405 -14.53 -2.95 2.27
N THR A 406 -13.28 -2.57 2.48
CA THR A 406 -12.54 -1.63 1.62
C THR A 406 -11.49 -2.30 0.74
N SER A 407 -11.43 -3.64 0.77
CA SER A 407 -10.38 -4.44 0.13
C SER A 407 -8.96 -4.00 0.51
N GLY A 408 -8.81 -3.42 1.70
CA GLY A 408 -7.55 -2.95 2.28
C GLY A 408 -6.87 -4.04 3.10
N GLN A 409 -5.58 -3.83 3.41
CA GLN A 409 -4.83 -4.62 4.38
C GLN A 409 -4.75 -3.84 5.68
N PHE A 410 -4.67 -4.54 6.83
CA PHE A 410 -4.44 -3.89 8.10
C PHE A 410 -3.29 -4.50 8.91
N THR A 411 -2.61 -3.63 9.65
CA THR A 411 -1.54 -3.99 10.58
C THR A 411 -1.89 -3.46 11.97
N VAL A 412 -1.76 -4.30 12.98
CA VAL A 412 -1.86 -3.92 14.39
C VAL A 412 -0.47 -3.63 14.92
N VAL A 413 -0.25 -2.43 15.44
CA VAL A 413 1.05 -2.00 15.96
C VAL A 413 0.95 -1.71 17.44
N SER A 414 1.86 -2.29 18.22
CA SER A 414 2.01 -1.95 19.63
C SER A 414 3.43 -1.54 19.96
N VAL A 415 3.59 -0.53 20.84
CA VAL A 415 4.91 -0.14 21.36
C VAL A 415 5.09 -0.75 22.74
N ARG A 416 6.05 -1.66 22.88
CA ARG A 416 6.33 -2.29 24.16
C ARG A 416 7.19 -1.40 25.07
N PRO A 417 6.85 -1.29 26.37
CA PRO A 417 7.70 -0.65 27.34
C PRO A 417 9.01 -1.44 27.56
N PRO A 418 10.06 -0.83 28.16
CA PRO A 418 11.35 -1.48 28.40
C PRO A 418 11.25 -2.75 29.26
N ARG A 419 10.27 -2.81 30.16
CA ARG A 419 9.95 -3.98 30.99
C ARG A 419 8.47 -4.29 30.81
N LEU A 420 8.17 -5.50 30.32
CA LEU A 420 6.82 -6.03 30.19
C LEU A 420 6.49 -6.92 31.39
N SER A 421 5.37 -6.62 32.04
CA SER A 421 4.72 -7.53 32.98
C SER A 421 4.21 -8.79 32.28
N GLU A 422 3.92 -9.84 33.05
CA GLU A 422 3.38 -11.09 32.53
C GLU A 422 2.00 -10.89 31.88
N ALA A 423 1.16 -10.05 32.47
CA ALA A 423 -0.14 -9.69 31.93
C ALA A 423 -0.03 -8.97 30.57
N GLU A 424 0.90 -8.02 30.43
CA GLU A 424 1.12 -7.31 29.17
C GLU A 424 1.65 -8.23 28.05
N ARG A 425 2.53 -9.20 28.39
CA ARG A 425 2.98 -10.21 27.42
C ARG A 425 1.84 -11.07 26.94
N ARG A 426 0.97 -11.49 27.86
CA ARG A 426 -0.21 -12.29 27.53
C ARG A 426 -1.15 -11.54 26.59
N TRP A 427 -1.50 -10.29 26.90
CA TRP A 427 -2.36 -9.48 26.02
C TRP A 427 -1.74 -9.26 24.64
N LEU A 428 -0.44 -8.96 24.54
CA LEU A 428 0.23 -8.82 23.25
C LEU A 428 0.17 -10.11 22.42
N GLY A 429 0.31 -11.28 23.06
CA GLY A 429 0.13 -12.58 22.40
C GLY A 429 -1.30 -12.80 21.92
N GLU A 430 -2.30 -12.48 22.76
CA GLU A 430 -3.72 -12.56 22.40
C GLU A 430 -4.06 -11.65 21.22
N TYR A 431 -3.51 -10.42 21.19
CA TYR A 431 -3.70 -9.47 20.09
C TYR A 431 -3.00 -9.88 18.80
N ALA A 432 -1.80 -10.46 18.87
CA ALA A 432 -1.14 -11.02 17.71
C ALA A 432 -1.95 -12.19 17.11
N ALA A 433 -2.44 -13.09 17.96
CA ALA A 433 -3.28 -14.21 17.53
C ALA A 433 -4.62 -13.74 16.94
N LEU A 434 -5.24 -12.69 17.50
CA LEU A 434 -6.47 -12.12 16.96
C LEU A 434 -6.22 -11.44 15.60
N ALA A 435 -5.19 -10.61 15.47
CA ALA A 435 -4.83 -9.95 14.22
C ALA A 435 -4.60 -10.98 13.09
N HIS A 436 -3.84 -12.03 13.38
CA HIS A 436 -3.57 -13.09 12.40
C HIS A 436 -4.83 -13.84 11.97
N ARG A 437 -5.73 -14.14 12.92
CA ARG A 437 -7.02 -14.81 12.65
C ARG A 437 -7.94 -13.98 11.74
N GLU A 438 -7.86 -12.66 11.90
CA GLU A 438 -8.55 -11.65 11.09
C GLU A 438 -7.80 -11.31 9.78
N GLN A 439 -6.75 -12.08 9.42
CA GLN A 439 -5.93 -11.88 8.21
C GLN A 439 -5.13 -10.57 8.18
N GLY A 440 -4.82 -10.00 9.34
CA GLY A 440 -3.94 -8.84 9.49
C GLY A 440 -2.58 -9.18 10.10
N GLU A 441 -1.66 -8.23 10.02
CA GLU A 441 -0.32 -8.35 10.62
C GLU A 441 -0.28 -7.80 12.05
N PHE A 442 0.66 -8.28 12.86
CA PHE A 442 0.95 -7.73 14.18
C PHE A 442 2.43 -7.34 14.32
N VAL A 443 2.68 -6.08 14.65
CA VAL A 443 4.04 -5.53 14.79
C VAL A 443 4.24 -4.99 16.20
N SER A 444 5.27 -5.50 16.88
CA SER A 444 5.69 -5.03 18.20
C SER A 444 6.96 -4.19 18.10
N LEU A 445 6.86 -2.92 18.46
CA LEU A 445 7.93 -1.93 18.38
C LEU A 445 8.55 -1.65 19.75
N HIS A 446 9.83 -1.26 19.74
CA HIS A 446 10.58 -0.89 20.94
C HIS A 446 10.73 0.62 21.01
N GLY A 447 10.28 1.25 22.10
CA GLY A 447 10.39 2.70 22.21
C GLY A 447 10.12 3.22 23.61
N ARG A 448 10.92 4.20 24.04
CA ARG A 448 10.66 4.96 25.28
C ARG A 448 9.56 6.02 25.08
N ASN A 449 9.38 6.51 23.85
CA ASN A 449 8.36 7.48 23.48
C ASN A 449 7.40 6.86 22.46
N VAL A 450 6.23 6.44 22.93
CA VAL A 450 5.21 5.75 22.12
C VAL A 450 4.82 6.56 20.88
N ALA A 451 4.53 7.85 21.02
CA ALA A 451 4.08 8.67 19.90
C ALA A 451 5.16 8.84 18.83
N ALA A 452 6.40 9.11 19.24
CA ALA A 452 7.51 9.28 18.31
C ALA A 452 7.87 7.97 17.60
N THR A 453 7.86 6.84 18.33
CA THR A 453 8.12 5.51 17.77
C THR A 453 7.05 5.10 16.75
N LEU A 454 5.78 5.29 17.08
CA LEU A 454 4.67 5.01 16.16
C LEU A 454 4.74 5.92 14.92
N ALA A 455 4.93 7.23 15.09
CA ALA A 455 5.05 8.15 13.96
C ALA A 455 6.24 7.81 13.05
N GLY A 456 7.38 7.42 13.62
CA GLY A 456 8.56 7.00 12.88
C GLY A 456 8.34 5.71 12.09
N TYR A 457 7.60 4.75 12.65
CA TYR A 457 7.20 3.54 11.94
C TYR A 457 6.22 3.87 10.79
N LEU A 458 5.15 4.60 11.09
CA LEU A 458 4.07 4.90 10.15
C LEU A 458 4.54 5.65 8.89
N ARG A 459 5.50 6.57 9.04
CA ARG A 459 6.10 7.30 7.90
C ARG A 459 6.97 6.42 7.00
N LYS A 460 7.59 5.37 7.54
CA LYS A 460 8.47 4.46 6.78
C LYS A 460 7.68 3.44 5.97
N THR A 461 6.50 3.05 6.44
CA THR A 461 5.69 1.96 5.89
C THR A 461 4.63 2.42 4.88
N LEU A 462 4.66 3.69 4.44
CA LEU A 462 3.77 4.28 3.44
C LEU A 462 2.26 4.09 3.74
N ASN A 463 1.90 4.03 5.03
CA ASN A 463 0.51 3.82 5.44
C ASN A 463 -0.35 5.05 5.16
N THR A 464 -1.58 4.82 4.73
CA THR A 464 -2.50 5.89 4.30
C THR A 464 -3.44 6.33 5.42
N GLU A 465 -3.75 5.43 6.36
CA GLU A 465 -4.76 5.66 7.40
C GLU A 465 -4.34 5.00 8.74
N VAL A 466 -4.50 5.73 9.84
CA VAL A 466 -4.12 5.30 11.20
C VAL A 466 -5.34 5.30 12.11
N VAL A 467 -5.62 4.16 12.73
CA VAL A 467 -6.71 3.98 13.69
C VAL A 467 -6.15 3.96 15.11
N LEU A 468 -6.69 4.83 15.96
CA LEU A 468 -6.34 4.98 17.37
C LEU A 468 -7.56 4.67 18.25
N GLY A 469 -7.33 3.93 19.33
CA GLY A 469 -8.34 3.75 20.37
C GLY A 469 -8.55 5.02 21.20
N ARG A 470 -9.78 5.26 21.67
CA ARG A 470 -10.04 6.35 22.63
C ARG A 470 -9.32 6.12 23.96
N PRO A 471 -8.80 7.19 24.60
CA PRO A 471 -8.15 7.09 25.90
C PRO A 471 -9.17 6.68 26.99
N HIS A 472 -8.77 5.94 28.03
CA HIS A 472 -9.70 5.34 29.02
C HIS A 472 -9.72 6.04 30.40
N HIS A 473 -8.91 7.06 30.69
CA HIS A 473 -8.85 7.68 32.04
C HIS A 473 -9.04 9.21 32.02
N ARG A 474 -9.76 9.78 33.00
CA ARG A 474 -10.05 11.24 33.06
C ARG A 474 -8.85 12.13 33.46
N TRP A 475 -7.78 11.56 34.02
CA TRP A 475 -6.80 12.35 34.80
C TRP A 475 -5.38 12.53 34.23
N ARG A 476 -5.04 11.98 33.04
CA ARG A 476 -3.95 12.43 32.13
C ARG A 476 -3.62 11.41 30.99
N PRO A 477 -4.36 11.41 29.86
CA PRO A 477 -3.99 10.57 28.70
C PRO A 477 -3.83 11.33 27.36
N TRP A 478 -4.06 12.64 27.32
CA TRP A 478 -4.07 13.45 26.09
C TRP A 478 -2.69 13.66 25.44
N ARG A 479 -1.60 13.12 26.00
CA ARG A 479 -0.28 13.33 25.37
C ARG A 479 -0.10 12.45 24.14
N THR A 480 -0.47 11.17 24.15
CA THR A 480 -0.08 10.28 23.04
C THR A 480 -0.93 10.51 21.79
N THR A 481 -2.26 10.45 21.88
CA THR A 481 -3.17 10.66 20.74
C THR A 481 -3.00 12.05 20.12
N SER A 482 -3.01 13.11 20.93
CA SER A 482 -2.86 14.49 20.43
C SER A 482 -1.43 14.78 19.95
N THR A 483 -0.42 14.06 20.45
CA THR A 483 0.94 14.14 19.86
C THR A 483 1.01 13.36 18.56
N LEU A 484 0.34 12.22 18.43
CA LEU A 484 0.26 11.48 17.17
C LEU A 484 -0.44 12.27 16.09
N ILE A 485 -1.62 12.84 16.36
CA ILE A 485 -2.33 13.72 15.40
C ILE A 485 -1.41 14.85 14.91
N ARG A 486 -0.65 15.48 15.83
CA ARG A 486 0.31 16.54 15.47
C ARG A 486 1.58 16.05 14.75
N LEU A 487 1.96 14.79 14.92
CA LEU A 487 3.12 14.21 14.22
C LEU A 487 2.71 13.64 12.85
N LEU A 488 1.45 13.24 12.69
CA LEU A 488 0.89 12.59 11.50
C LEU A 488 0.13 13.60 10.63
N VAL A 489 0.71 14.78 10.40
CA VAL A 489 0.10 15.89 9.63
C VAL A 489 -0.15 15.56 8.15
N ASP A 490 0.37 14.44 7.69
CA ASP A 490 0.33 13.93 6.32
C ASP A 490 -0.41 12.58 6.20
N ILE A 491 -0.97 12.06 7.31
CA ILE A 491 -1.63 10.76 7.37
C ILE A 491 -3.00 10.93 8.04
N ASP A 492 -4.04 10.33 7.48
CA ASP A 492 -5.37 10.38 8.07
C ASP A 492 -5.42 9.63 9.40
N VAL A 493 -6.04 10.24 10.42
CA VAL A 493 -6.15 9.66 11.76
C VAL A 493 -7.62 9.44 12.12
N HIS A 494 -7.97 8.20 12.41
CA HIS A 494 -9.30 7.77 12.82
C HIS A 494 -9.31 7.36 14.28
N ILE A 495 -10.27 7.86 15.04
CA ILE A 495 -10.41 7.61 16.47
C ILE A 495 -11.75 6.94 16.70
N LEU A 496 -11.72 5.66 17.06
CA LEU A 496 -12.92 4.85 17.20
C LEU A 496 -13.70 5.18 18.48
N ARG A 497 -15.03 5.17 18.41
CA ARG A 497 -15.94 5.29 19.56
C ARG A 497 -15.68 4.23 20.61
N ARG A 498 -16.06 4.53 21.85
CA ARG A 498 -16.07 3.51 22.92
C ARG A 498 -17.30 2.62 22.72
N GLU A 499 -17.10 1.32 22.74
CA GLU A 499 -18.22 0.39 22.82
C GLU A 499 -18.64 0.27 24.29
N PRO A 500 -19.94 0.27 24.62
CA PRO A 500 -20.37 -0.08 25.96
C PRO A 500 -19.83 -1.48 26.29
N PRO A 501 -19.36 -1.72 27.53
CA PRO A 501 -18.86 -3.03 27.90
C PRO A 501 -19.94 -4.08 27.65
N VAL A 502 -19.60 -5.14 26.91
CA VAL A 502 -20.46 -6.31 26.81
C VAL A 502 -20.71 -6.81 28.23
N PRO A 503 -21.96 -6.91 28.71
CA PRO A 503 -22.23 -7.40 30.05
C PRO A 503 -21.69 -8.82 30.15
N ILE A 504 -20.67 -9.01 30.99
CA ILE A 504 -20.17 -10.33 31.35
C ILE A 504 -21.35 -11.01 32.06
N ALA A 505 -21.91 -12.05 31.45
CA ALA A 505 -22.90 -12.89 32.12
C ALA A 505 -22.28 -13.36 33.44
N LYS A 506 -22.88 -12.96 34.57
CA LYS A 506 -22.45 -13.48 35.89
C LYS A 506 -22.55 -15.01 35.81
N PRO A 507 -21.53 -15.76 36.27
CA PRO A 507 -21.65 -17.21 36.35
C PRO A 507 -22.87 -17.51 37.21
N THR A 508 -23.84 -18.21 36.63
CA THR A 508 -24.97 -18.77 37.35
C THR A 508 -24.42 -19.71 38.40
N THR A 509 -24.36 -19.25 39.65
CA THR A 509 -24.15 -20.12 40.80
C THR A 509 -25.39 -20.98 40.95
N THR A 510 -25.32 -22.22 40.47
CA THR A 510 -26.27 -23.26 40.83
C THR A 510 -26.10 -23.52 42.34
N PRO A 511 -27.16 -23.43 43.15
CA PRO A 511 -27.06 -23.78 44.56
C PRO A 511 -26.76 -25.29 44.69
N PRO A 512 -26.00 -25.72 45.73
CA PRO A 512 -25.73 -27.12 45.94
C PRO A 512 -27.04 -27.86 46.21
N SER A 513 -27.28 -28.93 45.45
CA SER A 513 -28.30 -29.93 45.76
C SER A 513 -27.95 -30.56 47.09
N GLY A 514 -28.78 -30.33 48.10
CA GLY A 514 -28.66 -31.00 49.39
C GLY A 514 -28.90 -32.50 49.26
N SER A 515 -28.07 -33.26 49.96
CA SER A 515 -28.32 -34.63 50.40
C SER A 515 -27.74 -34.77 51.80
#